data_AF-R0BCB9-F1
#
_entry.id   AF-R0BCB9-F1
#
_cell.length_a   1.000
_cell.length_b   1.000
_cell.length_c   1.000
_cell.angle_alpha   90.00
_cell.angle_beta   90.00
_cell.angle_gamma   90.00
#
_symmetry.space_group_name_H-M   'P 1'
#
loop_
_entity.id
_entity.type
_entity.pdbx_description
1 polymer ?
#
loop_
_entity_poly.entity_id
_entity_poly.type
_entity_poly.pdbx_seq_one_letter_code
_entity_poly.pdbx_strand_id
1 'polypeptide(L)'
;MFNEGLDISEIDMVMFLRPTESPVVFLQQLGRGLRKSRDKEYLNVLDFIGNYEKAGSAPFFLSGRSYSSAEAGRMQQQDFEYPDDCLVDFDLRLIDLFHEMAKKRAKKEERIRSEYFRIKEMLGGRVPARMDLFTYMEEEILQICNGLQNSPFKHYLRYLDSLGELGDRNRAIFNSIGNDFLEMLETTQMTKSYKMPVLLAFYNNGNVKTQIDEDDIYRGHKEFYYTANNWKDLAKDKSTSDFRTWDKKRCTREALKNPVRFLLQSGKGFFVRKEGYVLALNPQLYEAVEMDGFSEQMKDVIDYRTMDYYRKRYEGKTE
;
A
#
# COMPACT_ATOMS: atom_id res chain seq x y z
N MET A 1 -0.26 -33.76 30.10
CA MET A 1 -0.92 -33.79 31.42
C MET A 1 0.15 -33.53 32.49
N PHE A 2 0.61 -32.27 32.65
CA PHE A 2 1.55 -31.83 33.71
C PHE A 2 1.49 -30.30 33.93
N ASN A 3 0.31 -29.68 33.80
CA ASN A 3 0.21 -28.22 33.92
C ASN A 3 0.03 -27.75 35.39
N GLU A 4 -0.20 -28.64 36.35
CA GLU A 4 -0.38 -28.30 37.77
C GLU A 4 0.32 -29.34 38.65
N GLY A 5 1.10 -28.90 39.64
CA GLY A 5 1.61 -29.73 40.75
C GLY A 5 3.05 -30.27 40.70
N LEU A 6 3.83 -30.11 39.62
CA LEU A 6 5.21 -30.64 39.57
C LEU A 6 6.22 -29.69 40.26
N ASP A 7 6.41 -29.95 41.56
CA ASP A 7 7.33 -29.36 42.55
C ASP A 7 8.79 -29.89 42.58
N ILE A 8 9.65 -29.70 41.58
CA ILE A 8 11.02 -30.30 41.61
C ILE A 8 12.11 -29.25 41.42
N SER A 9 12.93 -29.01 42.46
CA SER A 9 14.03 -28.04 42.43
C SER A 9 15.29 -28.53 41.72
N GLU A 10 15.45 -29.84 41.55
CA GLU A 10 16.62 -30.50 40.96
C GLU A 10 16.61 -30.52 39.42
N ILE A 11 15.59 -29.95 38.77
CA ILE A 11 15.49 -29.91 37.31
C ILE A 11 16.68 -29.13 36.73
N ASP A 12 17.54 -29.81 35.98
CA ASP A 12 18.72 -29.25 35.29
C ASP A 12 18.51 -29.10 33.77
N MET A 13 17.42 -29.65 33.22
CA MET A 13 17.05 -29.52 31.82
C MET A 13 15.54 -29.28 31.62
N VAL A 14 15.20 -28.30 30.78
CA VAL A 14 13.83 -28.03 30.31
C VAL A 14 13.81 -28.08 28.79
N MET A 15 12.97 -28.94 28.22
CA MET A 15 12.80 -29.06 26.77
C MET A 15 11.40 -28.62 26.35
N PHE A 16 11.30 -27.57 25.53
CA PHE A 16 10.04 -27.16 24.93
C PHE A 16 9.82 -27.91 23.62
N LEU A 17 8.97 -28.95 23.70
CA LEU A 17 8.64 -29.85 22.60
C LEU A 17 7.25 -29.58 22.01
N ARG A 18 6.58 -28.50 22.44
CA ARG A 18 5.24 -28.13 21.96
C ARG A 18 5.06 -26.61 21.92
N PRO A 19 4.19 -26.08 21.06
CA PRO A 19 3.96 -24.63 21.01
C PRO A 19 3.36 -24.17 22.34
N THR A 20 3.93 -23.11 22.91
CA THR A 20 3.45 -22.52 24.18
C THR A 20 2.85 -21.15 23.88
N GLU A 21 1.56 -21.12 23.56
CA GLU A 21 0.89 -19.92 23.02
C GLU A 21 0.88 -18.71 23.97
N SER A 22 1.05 -18.92 25.28
CA SER A 22 1.01 -17.87 26.30
C SER A 22 2.41 -17.58 26.87
N PRO A 23 2.90 -16.32 26.80
CA PRO A 23 4.15 -15.89 27.45
C PRO A 23 4.16 -16.15 28.95
N VAL A 24 3.00 -16.02 29.60
CA VAL A 24 2.84 -16.31 31.03
C VAL A 24 3.12 -17.79 31.29
N VAL A 25 2.59 -18.67 30.44
CA VAL A 25 2.80 -20.13 30.57
C VAL A 25 4.26 -20.48 30.27
N PHE A 26 4.91 -19.81 29.31
CA PHE A 26 6.33 -19.98 29.02
C PHE A 26 7.20 -19.62 30.24
N LEU A 27 7.03 -18.43 30.82
CA LEU A 27 7.77 -18.00 32.01
C LEU A 27 7.51 -18.89 33.22
N GLN A 28 6.27 -19.34 33.41
CA GLN A 28 5.92 -20.27 34.48
C GLN A 28 6.60 -21.63 34.32
N GLN A 29 6.70 -22.16 33.10
CA GLN A 29 7.37 -23.43 32.82
C GLN A 29 8.88 -23.30 32.99
N LEU A 30 9.47 -22.22 32.48
CA LEU A 30 10.89 -21.90 32.67
C LEU A 30 11.23 -21.74 34.16
N GLY A 31 10.38 -21.02 34.91
CA GLY A 31 10.57 -20.75 36.33
C GLY A 31 10.66 -22.01 37.21
N ARG A 32 10.11 -23.15 36.77
CA ARG A 32 10.27 -24.44 37.46
C ARG A 32 11.72 -24.90 37.43
N GLY A 33 12.38 -24.75 36.29
CA GLY A 33 13.78 -25.05 36.10
C GLY A 33 14.72 -24.01 36.71
N LEU A 34 14.26 -22.83 37.16
CA LEU A 34 15.16 -21.79 37.70
C LEU A 34 15.41 -21.91 39.21
N ARG A 35 14.78 -22.86 39.90
CA ARG A 35 15.02 -23.08 41.33
C ARG A 35 16.45 -23.58 41.59
N LYS A 36 17.07 -23.07 42.64
CA LYS A 36 18.42 -23.48 43.09
C LYS A 36 18.34 -24.83 43.81
N SER A 37 19.31 -25.71 43.53
CA SER A 37 19.51 -26.98 44.23
C SER A 37 20.99 -27.20 44.50
N ARG A 38 21.35 -28.03 45.49
CA ARG A 38 22.73 -28.19 45.96
C ARG A 38 23.67 -28.78 44.88
N ASP A 39 23.15 -29.65 44.02
CA ASP A 39 23.93 -30.37 43.00
C ASP A 39 23.67 -29.85 41.58
N LYS A 40 23.13 -28.63 41.45
CA LYS A 40 22.76 -28.03 40.17
C LYS A 40 23.53 -26.74 39.93
N GLU A 41 24.45 -26.78 38.98
CA GLU A 41 25.29 -25.64 38.60
C GLU A 41 24.57 -24.69 37.64
N TYR A 42 23.84 -25.23 36.66
CA TYR A 42 23.11 -24.45 35.64
C TYR A 42 21.85 -25.18 35.18
N LEU A 43 20.98 -24.47 34.46
CA LEU A 43 19.80 -25.00 33.79
C LEU A 43 20.02 -24.96 32.28
N ASN A 44 19.91 -26.10 31.62
CA ASN A 44 19.86 -26.18 30.16
C ASN A 44 18.42 -26.03 29.67
N VAL A 45 18.17 -25.06 28.79
CA VAL A 45 16.86 -24.85 28.18
C VAL A 45 16.96 -25.05 26.68
N LEU A 46 16.22 -26.02 26.15
CA LEU A 46 16.19 -26.32 24.72
C LEU A 46 14.77 -26.10 24.20
N ASP A 47 14.59 -25.11 23.33
CA ASP A 47 13.32 -24.87 22.66
C ASP A 47 13.37 -25.33 21.20
N PHE A 48 12.83 -26.52 20.95
CA PHE A 48 12.79 -27.12 19.61
C PHE A 48 11.56 -26.66 18.81
N ILE A 49 10.52 -26.25 19.52
CA ILE A 49 9.24 -25.87 18.94
C ILE A 49 9.05 -24.35 18.87
N GLY A 50 10.05 -23.59 19.34
CA GLY A 50 10.29 -22.18 19.11
C GLY A 50 9.02 -21.38 18.89
N ASN A 51 8.24 -21.12 19.93
CA ASN A 51 6.91 -20.47 19.91
C ASN A 51 6.61 -19.67 18.61
N TYR A 52 6.14 -20.36 17.57
CA TYR A 52 6.41 -19.98 16.16
C TYR A 52 5.72 -18.70 15.65
N GLU A 53 4.75 -18.17 16.38
CA GLU A 53 4.15 -16.86 16.06
C GLU A 53 4.86 -15.70 16.77
N LYS A 54 5.75 -16.02 17.72
CA LYS A 54 6.36 -15.09 18.67
C LYS A 54 7.84 -15.37 18.92
N ALA A 55 8.54 -16.09 18.04
CA ALA A 55 9.97 -16.37 18.19
C ALA A 55 10.80 -15.08 18.39
N GLY A 56 10.43 -13.99 17.73
CA GLY A 56 11.02 -12.66 17.94
C GLY A 56 10.71 -11.99 19.30
N SER A 57 9.92 -12.63 20.19
CA SER A 57 9.58 -12.11 21.53
C SER A 57 10.35 -12.79 22.67
N ALA A 58 10.89 -13.98 22.45
CA ALA A 58 11.69 -14.67 23.47
C ALA A 58 12.90 -13.84 23.95
N PRO A 59 13.66 -13.17 23.05
CA PRO A 59 14.70 -12.24 23.47
C PRO A 59 14.19 -11.09 24.35
N PHE A 60 13.00 -10.54 24.05
CA PHE A 60 12.38 -9.47 24.86
C PHE A 60 12.02 -9.97 26.26
N PHE A 61 11.40 -11.14 26.38
CA PHE A 61 11.02 -11.69 27.68
C PHE A 61 12.24 -12.05 28.54
N LEU A 62 13.27 -12.64 27.94
CA LEU A 62 14.49 -13.03 28.66
C LEU A 62 15.35 -11.82 29.07
N SER A 63 15.29 -10.72 28.31
CA SER A 63 15.93 -9.44 28.66
C SER A 63 15.09 -8.55 29.58
N GLY A 64 13.87 -8.98 29.95
CA GLY A 64 12.94 -8.18 30.76
C GLY A 64 12.34 -6.98 30.04
N ARG A 65 12.49 -6.86 28.72
CA ARG A 65 11.87 -5.82 27.89
C ARG A 65 10.42 -6.17 27.54
N SER A 66 9.59 -5.15 27.36
CA SER A 66 8.24 -5.35 26.83
C SER A 66 8.31 -5.67 25.34
N TYR A 67 7.53 -6.65 24.88
CA TYR A 67 7.52 -7.01 23.47
C TYR A 67 6.96 -5.88 22.60
N SER A 68 7.69 -5.54 21.53
CA SER A 68 7.30 -4.55 20.53
C SER A 68 7.49 -5.14 19.13
N SER A 69 6.41 -5.20 18.34
CA SER A 69 6.45 -5.72 16.98
C SER A 69 7.30 -4.86 16.03
N ALA A 70 7.38 -3.55 16.30
CA ALA A 70 8.20 -2.61 15.53
C ALA A 70 9.70 -2.81 15.78
N GLU A 71 10.09 -3.07 17.03
CA GLU A 71 11.49 -3.30 17.41
C GLU A 71 11.95 -4.72 17.05
N ALA A 72 11.07 -5.71 17.18
CA ALA A 72 11.37 -7.10 16.84
C ALA A 72 11.73 -7.30 15.35
N GLY A 73 11.28 -6.42 14.46
CA GLY A 73 11.66 -6.45 13.03
C GLY A 73 13.01 -5.80 12.71
N ARG A 74 13.65 -5.14 13.68
CA ARG A 74 14.91 -4.39 13.50
C ARG A 74 16.06 -4.92 14.35
N MET A 75 15.74 -5.48 15.52
CA MET A 75 16.72 -5.93 16.48
C MET A 75 17.30 -7.30 16.11
N GLN A 76 18.61 -7.41 16.26
CA GLN A 76 19.36 -8.66 16.21
C GLN A 76 19.57 -9.18 17.63
N GLN A 77 19.95 -10.46 17.76
CA GLN A 77 20.20 -11.10 19.05
C GLN A 77 21.21 -10.34 19.92
N GLN A 78 22.21 -9.73 19.29
CA GLN A 78 23.24 -8.89 19.93
C GLN A 78 22.70 -7.60 20.57
N ASP A 79 21.48 -7.18 20.25
CA ASP A 79 20.86 -5.94 20.78
C ASP A 79 20.15 -6.16 22.14
N PHE A 80 20.16 -7.42 22.63
CA PHE A 80 19.58 -7.81 23.91
C PHE A 80 20.67 -8.06 24.95
N GLU A 81 20.51 -7.41 26.11
CA GLU A 81 21.29 -7.72 27.30
C GLU A 81 20.50 -8.71 28.17
N TYR A 82 21.19 -9.74 28.64
CA TYR A 82 20.64 -10.76 29.52
C TYR A 82 21.31 -10.66 30.90
N PRO A 83 20.69 -11.21 31.95
CA PRO A 83 21.30 -11.27 33.29
C PRO A 83 22.68 -11.93 33.27
N ASP A 84 23.52 -11.55 34.23
CA ASP A 84 24.85 -12.14 34.40
C ASP A 84 24.78 -13.67 34.46
N ASP A 85 25.78 -14.33 33.87
CA ASP A 85 25.92 -15.78 33.77
C ASP A 85 24.83 -16.50 32.94
N CYS A 86 24.00 -15.78 32.18
CA CYS A 86 23.07 -16.36 31.21
C CYS A 86 23.66 -16.36 29.79
N LEU A 87 23.68 -17.53 29.15
CA LEU A 87 24.05 -17.70 27.74
C LEU A 87 22.79 -18.03 26.93
N VAL A 88 22.48 -17.20 25.94
CA VAL A 88 21.30 -17.37 25.08
C VAL A 88 21.76 -17.42 23.63
N ASP A 89 21.53 -18.56 22.98
CA ASP A 89 21.85 -18.78 21.56
C ASP A 89 20.57 -19.10 20.76
N PHE A 90 20.33 -18.37 19.67
CA PHE A 90 19.22 -18.60 18.75
C PHE A 90 19.80 -18.87 17.36
N ASP A 91 19.39 -19.98 16.71
CA ASP A 91 19.77 -20.20 15.31
C ASP A 91 19.07 -19.15 14.43
N LEU A 92 19.82 -18.12 14.03
CA LEU A 92 19.33 -16.95 13.26
C LEU A 92 18.68 -17.35 11.93
N ARG A 93 19.08 -18.48 11.31
CA ARG A 93 18.46 -18.95 10.06
C ARG A 93 17.00 -19.39 10.27
N LEU A 94 16.68 -19.87 11.47
CA LEU A 94 15.30 -20.16 11.87
C LEU A 94 14.52 -18.86 12.11
N ILE A 95 15.13 -17.84 12.72
CA ILE A 95 14.49 -16.52 12.94
C ILE A 95 14.08 -15.87 11.60
N ASP A 96 14.98 -15.85 10.60
CA ASP A 96 14.68 -15.31 9.26
C ASP A 96 13.53 -16.08 8.58
N LEU A 97 13.57 -17.41 8.65
CA LEU A 97 12.50 -18.28 8.12
C LEU A 97 11.16 -17.99 8.82
N PHE A 98 11.16 -17.77 10.14
CA PHE A 98 9.94 -17.47 10.88
C PHE A 98 9.42 -16.05 10.64
N HIS A 99 10.29 -15.07 10.42
CA HIS A 99 9.87 -13.75 9.95
C HIS A 99 9.18 -13.85 8.59
N GLU A 100 9.71 -14.64 7.65
CA GLU A 100 9.03 -14.91 6.38
C GLU A 100 7.69 -15.64 6.55
N MET A 101 7.62 -16.63 7.45
CA MET A 101 6.38 -17.37 7.74
C MET A 101 5.32 -16.49 8.42
N ALA A 102 5.71 -15.62 9.35
CA ALA A 102 4.83 -14.66 10.01
C ALA A 102 4.30 -13.62 9.00
N LYS A 103 5.17 -13.11 8.11
CA LYS A 103 4.75 -12.26 6.98
C LYS A 103 3.71 -12.96 6.08
N LYS A 104 3.87 -14.26 5.83
CA LYS A 104 2.92 -15.06 5.04
C LYS A 104 1.61 -15.38 5.78
N ARG A 105 1.62 -15.46 7.11
CA ARG A 105 0.41 -15.67 7.95
C ARG A 105 -0.38 -14.39 8.23
N ALA A 106 0.27 -13.23 8.22
CA ALA A 106 -0.39 -11.95 8.42
C ALA A 106 -1.52 -11.75 7.40
N LYS A 107 -2.66 -11.20 7.85
CA LYS A 107 -3.76 -10.84 6.96
C LYS A 107 -3.24 -9.89 5.88
N LYS A 108 -3.77 -10.03 4.66
CA LYS A 108 -3.36 -9.22 3.50
C LYS A 108 -3.41 -7.72 3.82
N GLU A 109 -4.43 -7.29 4.55
CA GLU A 109 -4.64 -5.92 4.99
C GLU A 109 -3.53 -5.45 5.94
N GLU A 110 -3.09 -6.30 6.88
CA GLU A 110 -2.03 -5.96 7.84
C GLU A 110 -0.67 -5.83 7.16
N ARG A 111 -0.41 -6.66 6.15
CA ARG A 111 0.80 -6.56 5.34
C ARG A 111 0.85 -5.22 4.59
N ILE A 112 -0.25 -4.81 3.97
CA ILE A 112 -0.34 -3.51 3.28
C ILE A 112 -0.21 -2.36 4.29
N ARG A 113 -0.88 -2.46 5.45
CA ARG A 113 -0.78 -1.47 6.52
C ARG A 113 0.67 -1.29 6.98
N SER A 114 1.36 -2.38 7.28
CA SER A 114 2.76 -2.35 7.71
C SER A 114 3.65 -1.71 6.64
N GLU A 115 3.40 -2.05 5.37
CA GLU A 115 4.13 -1.51 4.25
C GLU A 115 3.89 0.00 4.04
N TYR A 116 2.65 0.45 4.21
CA TYR A 116 2.31 1.88 4.19
C TYR A 116 3.12 2.65 5.25
N PHE A 117 3.17 2.16 6.49
CA PHE A 117 3.90 2.85 7.58
C PHE A 117 5.42 2.80 7.39
N ARG A 118 5.96 1.71 6.82
CA ARG A 118 7.38 1.63 6.42
C ARG A 118 7.72 2.75 5.42
N ILE A 119 6.91 2.91 4.38
CA ILE A 119 7.11 3.95 3.36
C ILE A 119 6.93 5.34 3.97
N LYS A 120 5.93 5.54 4.84
CA LYS A 120 5.72 6.80 5.57
C LYS A 120 6.94 7.20 6.38
N GLU A 121 7.54 6.26 7.12
CA GLU A 121 8.75 6.50 7.91
C GLU A 121 9.94 6.86 7.01
N MET A 122 10.12 6.15 5.89
CA MET A 122 11.14 6.48 4.89
C MET A 122 10.98 7.89 4.31
N LEU A 123 9.75 8.38 4.20
CA LEU A 123 9.43 9.74 3.73
C LEU A 123 9.46 10.79 4.86
N GLY A 124 10.06 10.48 6.00
CA GLY A 124 10.17 11.40 7.14
C GLY A 124 8.84 11.68 7.83
N GLY A 125 7.91 10.72 7.82
CA GLY A 125 6.61 10.83 8.49
C GLY A 125 5.51 11.49 7.64
N ARG A 126 5.81 11.91 6.40
CA ARG A 126 4.81 12.47 5.47
C ARG A 126 3.84 11.38 4.98
N VAL A 127 2.55 11.71 4.92
CA VAL A 127 1.52 10.85 4.30
C VAL A 127 1.93 10.54 2.84
N PRO A 128 2.17 9.26 2.47
CA PRO A 128 2.62 8.88 1.14
C PRO A 128 1.50 8.97 0.11
N ALA A 129 1.71 9.66 -1.01
CA ALA A 129 0.80 9.67 -2.16
C ALA A 129 0.77 8.30 -2.86
N ARG A 130 -0.18 8.04 -3.78
CA ARG A 130 -0.23 6.76 -4.51
C ARG A 130 1.07 6.51 -5.29
N MET A 131 1.67 7.56 -5.87
CA MET A 131 2.97 7.43 -6.55
C MET A 131 4.13 7.10 -5.61
N ASP A 132 4.11 7.60 -4.36
CA ASP A 132 5.09 7.23 -3.35
C ASP A 132 4.95 5.74 -3.01
N LEU A 133 3.72 5.30 -2.74
CA LEU A 133 3.41 3.90 -2.47
C LEU A 133 3.85 3.02 -3.64
N PHE A 134 3.48 3.38 -4.87
CA PHE A 134 3.84 2.61 -6.06
C PHE A 134 5.35 2.49 -6.29
N THR A 135 6.12 3.52 -5.93
CA THR A 135 7.58 3.56 -6.13
C THR A 135 8.33 2.71 -5.10
N TYR A 136 7.91 2.76 -3.83
CA TYR A 136 8.66 2.16 -2.73
C TYR A 136 8.07 0.83 -2.22
N MET A 137 6.84 0.50 -2.60
CA MET A 137 6.15 -0.73 -2.17
C MET A 137 6.78 -1.96 -2.81
N GLU A 138 7.00 -2.98 -1.98
CA GLU A 138 7.44 -4.29 -2.42
C GLU A 138 6.47 -4.89 -3.44
N GLU A 139 7.00 -5.55 -4.48
CA GLU A 139 6.20 -6.07 -5.59
C GLU A 139 5.13 -7.07 -5.13
N GLU A 140 5.45 -7.93 -4.15
CA GLU A 140 4.50 -8.88 -3.58
C GLU A 140 3.31 -8.15 -2.93
N ILE A 141 3.55 -7.04 -2.22
CA ILE A 141 2.49 -6.25 -1.58
C ILE A 141 1.63 -5.53 -2.63
N LEU A 142 2.25 -5.02 -3.69
CA LEU A 142 1.52 -4.43 -4.79
C LEU A 142 0.59 -5.45 -5.48
N GLN A 143 1.04 -6.70 -5.66
CA GLN A 143 0.20 -7.78 -6.18
C GLN A 143 -1.00 -8.05 -5.27
N ILE A 144 -0.80 -8.04 -3.95
CA ILE A 144 -1.89 -8.18 -2.97
C ILE A 144 -2.89 -7.03 -3.10
N CYS A 145 -2.40 -5.79 -3.26
CA CYS A 145 -3.25 -4.61 -3.43
C CYS A 145 -4.16 -4.68 -4.67
N ASN A 146 -3.74 -5.37 -5.74
CA ASN A 146 -4.56 -5.52 -6.96
C ASN A 146 -5.84 -6.33 -6.71
N GLY A 147 -5.79 -7.31 -5.81
CA GLY A 147 -6.90 -8.23 -5.50
C GLY A 147 -7.81 -7.80 -4.35
N LEU A 148 -7.47 -6.73 -3.63
CA LEU A 148 -8.26 -6.23 -2.50
C LEU A 148 -9.27 -5.17 -2.93
N GLN A 149 -10.41 -5.16 -2.21
CA GLN A 149 -11.46 -4.15 -2.37
C GLN A 149 -10.97 -2.81 -1.83
N ASN A 150 -10.58 -2.74 -0.55
CA ASN A 150 -10.07 -1.51 0.07
C ASN A 150 -8.56 -1.37 -0.16
N SER A 151 -8.19 -1.09 -1.41
CA SER A 151 -6.80 -0.91 -1.82
C SER A 151 -6.41 0.58 -1.77
N PRO A 152 -5.17 0.92 -1.34
CA PRO A 152 -4.67 2.30 -1.42
C PRO A 152 -4.64 2.85 -2.85
N PHE A 153 -4.82 1.99 -3.86
CA PHE A 153 -4.81 2.36 -5.27
C PHE A 153 -6.20 2.45 -5.93
N LYS A 154 -7.28 2.13 -5.20
CA LYS A 154 -8.67 2.16 -5.71
C LYS A 154 -9.64 2.99 -4.87
N HIS A 155 -9.33 3.17 -3.58
CA HIS A 155 -10.12 3.95 -2.62
C HIS A 155 -9.20 4.66 -1.63
N TYR A 156 -8.26 5.46 -2.12
CA TYR A 156 -7.16 5.96 -1.30
C TYR A 156 -7.61 6.81 -0.09
N LEU A 157 -8.56 7.73 -0.26
CA LEU A 157 -9.04 8.54 0.88
C LEU A 157 -9.72 7.68 1.95
N ARG A 158 -10.51 6.67 1.54
CA ARG A 158 -11.09 5.66 2.44
C ARG A 158 -10.02 4.83 3.12
N TYR A 159 -8.95 4.50 2.41
CA TYR A 159 -7.82 3.79 2.97
C TYR A 159 -7.11 4.64 4.03
N LEU A 160 -6.83 5.91 3.75
CA LEU A 160 -6.27 6.85 4.74
C LEU A 160 -7.18 7.01 5.97
N ASP A 161 -8.49 7.11 5.77
CA ASP A 161 -9.47 7.17 6.86
C ASP A 161 -9.39 5.92 7.76
N SER A 162 -9.32 4.74 7.15
CA SER A 162 -9.19 3.46 7.89
C SER A 162 -7.89 3.35 8.71
N LEU A 163 -6.87 4.13 8.36
CA LEU A 163 -5.60 4.21 9.09
C LEU A 163 -5.56 5.34 10.12
N GLY A 164 -6.55 6.23 10.15
CA GLY A 164 -6.51 7.46 10.95
C GLY A 164 -5.56 8.51 10.38
N GLU A 165 -5.19 8.40 9.10
CA GLU A 165 -4.19 9.22 8.41
C GLU A 165 -4.83 10.31 7.52
N LEU A 166 -6.16 10.43 7.56
CA LEU A 166 -6.91 11.41 6.79
C LEU A 166 -6.88 12.78 7.47
N GLY A 167 -6.01 13.66 6.96
CA GLY A 167 -5.93 15.06 7.38
C GLY A 167 -7.17 15.89 7.03
N ASP A 168 -7.32 17.06 7.66
CA ASP A 168 -8.55 17.88 7.61
C ASP A 168 -8.96 18.29 6.19
N ARG A 169 -7.99 18.66 5.35
CA ARG A 169 -8.24 19.04 3.93
C ARG A 169 -8.89 17.89 3.17
N ASN A 170 -8.30 16.70 3.27
CA ASN A 170 -8.81 15.50 2.61
C ASN A 170 -10.12 15.01 3.23
N ARG A 171 -10.36 15.28 4.53
CA ARG A 171 -11.60 14.93 5.23
C ARG A 171 -12.81 15.67 4.65
N ALA A 172 -12.65 16.94 4.27
CA ALA A 172 -13.71 17.69 3.62
C ALA A 172 -14.09 17.06 2.26
N ILE A 173 -13.09 16.70 1.45
CA ILE A 173 -13.30 16.02 0.16
C ILE A 173 -13.93 14.65 0.36
N PHE A 174 -13.42 13.87 1.32
CA PHE A 174 -13.88 12.52 1.64
C PHE A 174 -15.38 12.47 1.97
N ASN A 175 -15.89 13.48 2.68
CA ASN A 175 -17.30 13.60 3.05
C ASN A 175 -18.18 14.25 1.96
N SER A 176 -17.60 14.63 0.82
CA SER A 176 -18.31 15.27 -0.29
C SER A 176 -18.48 14.30 -1.47
N ILE A 177 -19.30 14.69 -2.45
CA ILE A 177 -19.41 14.01 -3.74
C ILE A 177 -18.08 13.98 -4.53
N GLY A 178 -17.11 14.82 -4.16
CA GLY A 178 -15.76 14.78 -4.71
C GLY A 178 -15.07 13.44 -4.49
N ASN A 179 -15.30 12.77 -3.35
CA ASN A 179 -14.75 11.44 -3.10
C ASN A 179 -15.30 10.40 -4.08
N ASP A 180 -16.60 10.41 -4.33
CA ASP A 180 -17.23 9.47 -5.27
C ASP A 180 -16.71 9.65 -6.69
N PHE A 181 -16.40 10.90 -7.07
CA PHE A 181 -15.77 11.20 -8.33
C PHE A 181 -14.31 10.71 -8.38
N LEU A 182 -13.51 10.95 -7.34
CA LEU A 182 -12.13 10.44 -7.25
C LEU A 182 -12.09 8.90 -7.30
N GLU A 183 -12.94 8.22 -6.52
CA GLU A 183 -13.06 6.76 -6.57
C GLU A 183 -13.47 6.25 -7.96
N MET A 184 -14.33 6.98 -8.68
CA MET A 184 -14.67 6.67 -10.07
C MET A 184 -13.44 6.80 -10.99
N LEU A 185 -12.63 7.85 -10.84
CA LEU A 185 -11.38 8.00 -11.61
C LEU A 185 -10.37 6.88 -11.29
N GLU A 186 -10.22 6.53 -10.01
CA GLU A 186 -9.34 5.46 -9.53
C GLU A 186 -9.73 4.10 -10.15
N THR A 187 -11.03 3.79 -10.17
CA THR A 187 -11.54 2.47 -10.56
C THR A 187 -11.89 2.34 -12.04
N THR A 188 -11.85 3.44 -12.82
CA THR A 188 -12.20 3.42 -14.24
C THR A 188 -11.32 2.45 -15.04
N GLN A 189 -11.93 1.55 -15.81
CA GLN A 189 -11.18 0.58 -16.62
C GLN A 189 -10.38 1.25 -17.74
N MET A 190 -9.14 0.81 -17.94
CA MET A 190 -8.20 1.36 -18.91
C MET A 190 -7.79 0.31 -19.94
N THR A 191 -8.36 0.37 -21.15
CA THR A 191 -7.91 -0.45 -22.29
C THR A 191 -6.73 0.20 -23.03
N LYS A 192 -6.77 1.53 -23.16
CA LYS A 192 -5.65 2.38 -23.59
C LYS A 192 -5.57 3.62 -22.72
N SER A 193 -4.45 4.31 -22.80
CA SER A 193 -4.16 5.55 -22.07
C SER A 193 -5.03 6.77 -22.43
N TYR A 194 -5.87 6.71 -23.46
CA TYR A 194 -6.61 7.86 -24.03
C TYR A 194 -7.54 8.60 -23.04
N LYS A 195 -7.91 8.02 -21.90
CA LYS A 195 -8.68 8.74 -20.86
C LYS A 195 -7.83 9.79 -20.15
N MET A 196 -6.55 9.51 -19.93
CA MET A 196 -5.62 10.38 -19.20
C MET A 196 -5.43 11.77 -19.84
N PRO A 197 -5.24 11.94 -21.17
CA PRO A 197 -5.16 13.28 -21.76
C PRO A 197 -6.43 14.11 -21.58
N VAL A 198 -7.61 13.48 -21.54
CA VAL A 198 -8.88 14.19 -21.30
C VAL A 198 -9.05 14.54 -19.81
N LEU A 199 -8.61 13.68 -18.90
CA LEU A 199 -8.56 14.01 -17.48
C LEU A 199 -7.53 15.11 -17.17
N LEU A 200 -6.39 15.12 -17.87
CA LEU A 200 -5.41 16.21 -17.79
C LEU A 200 -5.96 17.54 -18.30
N ALA A 201 -6.78 17.51 -19.36
CA ALA A 201 -7.48 18.70 -19.84
C ALA A 201 -8.40 19.30 -18.76
N PHE A 202 -9.09 18.46 -17.98
CA PHE A 202 -9.84 18.92 -16.81
C PHE A 202 -8.91 19.41 -15.67
N TYR A 203 -7.85 18.66 -15.35
CA TYR A 203 -6.91 19.02 -14.29
C TYR A 203 -6.24 20.39 -14.52
N ASN A 204 -5.89 20.71 -15.77
CA ASN A 204 -5.44 22.03 -16.20
C ASN A 204 -4.38 22.65 -15.26
N ASN A 205 -3.27 21.93 -15.06
CA ASN A 205 -2.13 22.37 -14.24
C ASN A 205 -2.50 22.80 -12.82
N GLY A 206 -3.49 22.12 -12.21
CA GLY A 206 -3.95 22.37 -10.85
C GLY A 206 -5.21 23.24 -10.77
N ASN A 207 -5.51 24.01 -11.81
CA ASN A 207 -6.75 24.79 -11.87
C ASN A 207 -7.86 23.96 -12.54
N VAL A 208 -8.46 23.06 -11.78
CA VAL A 208 -9.44 22.08 -12.26
C VAL A 208 -10.62 22.78 -12.95
N LYS A 209 -10.75 22.60 -14.27
CA LYS A 209 -11.88 23.14 -15.03
C LYS A 209 -13.10 22.27 -14.79
N THR A 210 -14.28 22.90 -14.83
CA THR A 210 -15.57 22.18 -14.83
C THR A 210 -16.07 21.86 -16.23
N GLN A 211 -15.43 22.43 -17.26
CA GLN A 211 -15.79 22.27 -18.67
C GLN A 211 -14.54 22.43 -19.53
N ILE A 212 -14.43 21.60 -20.56
CA ILE A 212 -13.27 21.58 -21.46
C ILE A 212 -13.72 21.71 -22.92
N ASP A 213 -12.99 22.53 -23.65
CA ASP A 213 -13.22 22.81 -25.08
C ASP A 213 -12.19 22.10 -25.97
N GLU A 214 -12.18 22.43 -27.27
CA GLU A 214 -11.24 21.83 -28.23
C GLU A 214 -9.78 22.20 -27.93
N ASP A 215 -9.52 23.40 -27.39
CA ASP A 215 -8.17 23.88 -27.08
C ASP A 215 -7.63 23.14 -25.86
N ASP A 216 -8.46 22.90 -24.84
CA ASP A 216 -8.10 22.08 -23.68
C ASP A 216 -7.78 20.63 -24.09
N ILE A 217 -8.59 20.03 -24.96
CA ILE A 217 -8.35 18.68 -25.47
C ILE A 217 -7.04 18.60 -26.24
N TYR A 218 -6.77 19.59 -27.10
CA TYR A 218 -5.54 19.63 -27.87
C TYR A 218 -4.31 19.76 -26.96
N ARG A 219 -4.37 20.65 -25.97
CA ARG A 219 -3.32 20.81 -24.97
C ARG A 219 -3.10 19.55 -24.16
N GLY A 220 -4.14 18.97 -23.57
CA GLY A 220 -4.05 17.73 -22.79
C GLY A 220 -3.50 16.56 -23.61
N HIS A 221 -3.87 16.47 -24.89
CA HIS A 221 -3.29 15.48 -25.82
C HIS A 221 -1.79 15.70 -26.03
N LYS A 222 -1.36 16.94 -26.29
CA LYS A 222 0.07 17.27 -26.45
C LYS A 222 0.84 17.00 -25.17
N GLU A 223 0.41 17.56 -24.04
CA GLU A 223 1.04 17.37 -22.73
C GLU A 223 1.21 15.89 -22.39
N PHE A 224 0.17 15.08 -22.59
CA PHE A 224 0.22 13.67 -22.25
C PHE A 224 1.11 12.85 -23.19
N TYR A 225 0.87 12.90 -24.50
CA TYR A 225 1.52 11.99 -25.46
C TYR A 225 2.95 12.40 -25.83
N TYR A 226 3.33 13.65 -25.60
CA TYR A 226 4.71 14.11 -25.78
C TYR A 226 5.56 13.89 -24.53
N THR A 227 4.94 13.46 -23.42
CA THR A 227 5.64 13.09 -22.19
C THR A 227 6.08 11.62 -22.24
N ALA A 228 7.38 11.40 -22.01
CA ALA A 228 8.00 10.08 -21.85
C ALA A 228 7.58 9.07 -22.95
N ASN A 229 7.00 7.93 -22.54
CA ASN A 229 6.64 6.81 -23.40
C ASN A 229 5.13 6.71 -23.66
N ASN A 230 4.36 7.75 -23.35
CA ASN A 230 2.91 7.70 -23.43
C ASN A 230 2.39 7.51 -24.87
N TRP A 231 3.15 7.96 -25.86
CA TRP A 231 2.83 7.79 -27.28
C TRP A 231 2.78 6.33 -27.77
N LYS A 232 3.36 5.36 -27.04
CA LYS A 232 3.49 3.97 -27.51
C LYS A 232 2.16 3.30 -27.85
N ASP A 233 1.06 3.70 -27.20
CA ASP A 233 -0.27 3.21 -27.53
C ASP A 233 -0.77 3.69 -28.89
N LEU A 234 -0.52 4.96 -29.22
CA LEU A 234 -0.97 5.54 -30.49
C LEU A 234 -0.14 5.02 -31.67
N ALA A 235 1.15 4.75 -31.47
CA ALA A 235 2.03 4.24 -32.52
C ALA A 235 1.69 2.82 -33.00
N LYS A 236 0.98 2.02 -32.19
CA LYS A 236 0.63 0.63 -32.53
C LYS A 236 -0.51 0.52 -33.54
N ASP A 237 -1.43 1.48 -33.56
CA ASP A 237 -2.58 1.44 -34.46
C ASP A 237 -2.36 2.33 -35.68
N LYS A 238 -2.56 1.78 -36.89
CA LYS A 238 -2.39 2.52 -38.15
C LYS A 238 -3.21 3.81 -38.24
N SER A 239 -4.37 3.86 -37.56
CA SER A 239 -5.24 5.05 -37.55
C SER A 239 -4.80 6.15 -36.59
N THR A 240 -3.83 5.87 -35.72
CA THR A 240 -3.31 6.81 -34.72
C THR A 240 -1.79 6.96 -34.72
N SER A 241 -1.08 6.21 -35.55
CA SER A 241 0.38 6.24 -35.61
C SER A 241 0.92 7.59 -36.09
N ASP A 242 0.11 8.38 -36.79
CA ASP A 242 0.37 9.73 -37.26
C ASP A 242 0.04 10.82 -36.22
N PHE A 243 -0.24 10.48 -34.95
CA PHE A 243 -0.68 11.45 -33.92
C PHE A 243 0.20 12.71 -33.75
N ARG A 244 1.46 12.66 -34.20
CA ARG A 244 2.37 13.82 -34.17
C ARG A 244 1.96 14.93 -35.13
N THR A 245 1.31 14.59 -36.24
CA THR A 245 0.84 15.55 -37.26
C THR A 245 -0.58 16.06 -37.00
N TRP A 246 -1.26 15.53 -35.97
CA TRP A 246 -2.64 15.90 -35.68
C TRP A 246 -2.78 17.36 -35.28
N ASP A 247 -3.74 18.02 -35.91
CA ASP A 247 -4.21 19.35 -35.55
C ASP A 247 -5.30 19.28 -34.47
N LYS A 248 -5.74 20.45 -33.99
CA LYS A 248 -6.78 20.57 -32.96
C LYS A 248 -8.07 19.81 -33.33
N LYS A 249 -8.51 19.93 -34.58
CA LYS A 249 -9.74 19.29 -35.07
C LYS A 249 -9.61 17.77 -35.08
N ARG A 250 -8.46 17.24 -35.49
CA ARG A 250 -8.18 15.79 -35.50
C ARG A 250 -8.13 15.22 -34.09
N CYS A 251 -7.41 15.86 -33.17
CA CYS A 251 -7.36 15.47 -31.76
C CYS A 251 -8.76 15.47 -31.13
N THR A 252 -9.54 16.52 -31.35
CA THR A 252 -10.92 16.63 -30.83
C THR A 252 -11.81 15.53 -31.38
N ARG A 253 -11.76 15.24 -32.69
CA ARG A 253 -12.55 14.17 -33.31
C ARG A 253 -12.24 12.80 -32.72
N GLU A 254 -10.96 12.53 -32.48
CA GLU A 254 -10.53 11.27 -31.86
C GLU A 254 -10.97 11.20 -30.41
N ALA A 255 -10.80 12.27 -29.63
CA ALA A 255 -11.29 12.33 -28.24
C ALA A 255 -12.83 12.13 -28.15
N LEU A 256 -13.60 12.76 -29.05
CA LEU A 256 -15.06 12.60 -29.14
C LEU A 256 -15.47 11.15 -29.38
N LYS A 257 -14.75 10.45 -30.27
CA LYS A 257 -14.95 9.02 -30.53
C LYS A 257 -14.56 8.19 -29.30
N ASN A 258 -13.41 8.50 -28.68
CA ASN A 258 -12.85 7.84 -27.51
C ASN A 258 -11.75 8.74 -26.87
N PRO A 259 -11.83 9.16 -25.58
CA PRO A 259 -12.68 8.64 -24.49
C PRO A 259 -14.05 9.28 -24.28
N VAL A 260 -14.35 10.45 -24.85
CA VAL A 260 -15.47 11.29 -24.39
C VAL A 260 -16.79 10.52 -24.40
N ARG A 261 -17.08 9.77 -25.48
CA ARG A 261 -18.24 8.87 -25.55
C ARG A 261 -18.32 7.92 -24.36
N PHE A 262 -17.22 7.27 -23.98
CA PHE A 262 -17.20 6.29 -22.89
C PHE A 262 -17.21 6.95 -21.51
N LEU A 263 -16.60 8.12 -21.34
CA LEU A 263 -16.69 8.88 -20.10
C LEU A 263 -18.15 9.31 -19.83
N LEU A 264 -18.88 9.74 -20.86
CA LEU A 264 -20.32 10.02 -20.75
C LEU A 264 -21.14 8.78 -20.40
N GLN A 265 -20.79 7.60 -20.93
CA GLN A 265 -21.55 6.36 -20.70
C GLN A 265 -21.23 5.68 -19.36
N SER A 266 -19.96 5.67 -18.95
CA SER A 266 -19.46 4.89 -17.81
C SER A 266 -19.04 5.73 -16.60
N GLY A 267 -18.98 7.06 -16.74
CA GLY A 267 -18.57 7.97 -15.66
C GLY A 267 -19.64 8.26 -14.63
N LYS A 268 -20.59 7.35 -14.40
CA LYS A 268 -21.63 7.42 -13.35
C LYS A 268 -22.42 8.75 -13.28
N GLY A 269 -22.61 9.43 -14.41
CA GLY A 269 -23.30 10.71 -14.46
C GLY A 269 -22.48 11.93 -14.02
N PHE A 270 -21.18 11.75 -13.72
CA PHE A 270 -20.26 12.85 -13.40
C PHE A 270 -19.81 13.66 -14.61
N PHE A 271 -19.90 13.08 -15.82
CA PHE A 271 -19.63 13.79 -17.07
C PHE A 271 -20.94 14.01 -17.83
N VAL A 272 -21.11 15.23 -18.35
CA VAL A 272 -22.31 15.67 -19.07
C VAL A 272 -21.92 16.40 -20.36
N ARG A 273 -22.87 16.47 -21.30
CA ARG A 273 -22.72 17.33 -22.48
C ARG A 273 -23.15 18.74 -22.13
N LYS A 274 -22.43 19.73 -22.66
CA LYS A 274 -22.75 21.14 -22.56
C LYS A 274 -22.49 21.81 -23.90
N GLU A 275 -23.41 22.66 -24.35
CA GLU A 275 -23.27 23.39 -25.60
C GLU A 275 -22.00 24.28 -25.58
N GLY A 276 -21.26 24.29 -26.69
CA GLY A 276 -19.99 25.02 -26.81
C GLY A 276 -18.77 24.32 -26.20
N TYR A 277 -18.93 23.17 -25.55
CA TYR A 277 -17.83 22.42 -24.93
C TYR A 277 -17.76 20.98 -25.43
N VAL A 278 -16.57 20.39 -25.36
CA VAL A 278 -16.35 18.98 -25.73
C VAL A 278 -16.91 18.06 -24.63
N LEU A 279 -16.67 18.41 -23.37
CA LEU A 279 -17.13 17.65 -22.20
C LEU A 279 -17.22 18.59 -20.99
N ALA A 280 -18.16 18.33 -20.09
CA ALA A 280 -18.27 19.04 -18.83
C ALA A 280 -18.45 18.08 -17.66
N LEU A 281 -18.08 18.54 -16.47
CA LEU A 281 -18.46 17.91 -15.21
C LEU A 281 -19.92 18.26 -14.90
N ASN A 282 -20.60 17.34 -14.23
CA ASN A 282 -21.94 17.58 -13.70
C ASN A 282 -21.89 18.73 -12.68
N PRO A 283 -22.82 19.70 -12.71
CA PRO A 283 -22.86 20.84 -11.77
C PRO A 283 -22.74 20.48 -10.29
N GLN A 284 -23.19 19.29 -9.89
CA GLN A 284 -23.03 18.80 -8.50
C GLN A 284 -21.56 18.69 -8.06
N LEU A 285 -20.60 18.65 -8.98
CA LEU A 285 -19.16 18.59 -8.69
C LEU A 285 -18.50 19.97 -8.58
N TYR A 286 -19.19 21.07 -8.91
CA TYR A 286 -18.52 22.38 -9.04
C TYR A 286 -17.92 22.85 -7.72
N GLU A 287 -18.64 22.69 -6.62
CA GLU A 287 -18.10 22.99 -5.28
C GLU A 287 -16.97 22.03 -4.89
N ALA A 288 -17.09 20.74 -5.25
CA ALA A 288 -16.13 19.71 -4.88
C ALA A 288 -14.75 19.93 -5.54
N VAL A 289 -14.72 20.37 -6.80
CA VAL A 289 -13.45 20.59 -7.53
C VAL A 289 -12.68 21.82 -7.05
N GLU A 290 -13.35 22.75 -6.36
CA GLU A 290 -12.75 23.96 -5.79
C GLU A 290 -12.23 23.73 -4.35
N MET A 291 -12.50 22.57 -3.76
CA MET A 291 -12.02 22.24 -2.41
C MET A 291 -10.49 22.14 -2.36
N ASP A 292 -9.90 22.69 -1.30
CA ASP A 292 -8.45 22.61 -1.03
C ASP A 292 -7.99 21.14 -0.97
N GLY A 293 -6.97 20.79 -1.75
CA GLY A 293 -6.45 19.44 -1.88
C GLY A 293 -7.08 18.59 -3.00
N PHE A 294 -8.18 19.02 -3.61
CA PHE A 294 -8.85 18.22 -4.64
C PHE A 294 -7.99 18.06 -5.90
N SER A 295 -7.35 19.16 -6.32
CA SER A 295 -6.49 19.17 -7.50
C SER A 295 -5.31 18.19 -7.35
N GLU A 296 -4.75 18.10 -6.15
CA GLU A 296 -3.65 17.23 -5.78
C GLU A 296 -4.10 15.77 -5.78
N GLN A 297 -5.28 15.46 -5.24
CA GLN A 297 -5.84 14.11 -5.31
C GLN A 297 -6.12 13.70 -6.76
N MET A 298 -6.70 14.59 -7.57
CA MET A 298 -6.96 14.31 -8.98
C MET A 298 -5.66 14.05 -9.74
N LYS A 299 -4.61 14.84 -9.48
CA LYS A 299 -3.29 14.65 -10.10
C LYS A 299 -2.65 13.32 -9.71
N ASP A 300 -2.68 12.98 -8.41
CA ASP A 300 -2.13 11.71 -7.91
C ASP A 300 -2.83 10.51 -8.55
N VAL A 301 -4.16 10.57 -8.73
CA VAL A 301 -4.91 9.54 -9.48
C VAL A 301 -4.43 9.46 -10.93
N ILE A 302 -4.33 10.59 -11.65
CA ILE A 302 -3.90 10.60 -13.06
C ILE A 302 -2.49 10.01 -13.20
N ASP A 303 -1.55 10.40 -12.34
CA ASP A 303 -0.16 9.97 -12.40
C ASP A 303 -0.03 8.48 -12.11
N TYR A 304 -0.62 8.02 -11.01
CA TYR A 304 -0.62 6.60 -10.65
C TYR A 304 -1.27 5.76 -11.74
N ARG A 305 -2.45 6.15 -12.24
CA ARG A 305 -3.18 5.39 -13.25
C ARG A 305 -2.43 5.32 -14.58
N THR A 306 -1.73 6.39 -14.93
CA THR A 306 -0.85 6.43 -16.10
C THR A 306 0.31 5.47 -15.91
N MET A 307 1.02 5.56 -14.79
CA MET A 307 2.19 4.71 -14.52
C MET A 307 1.81 3.22 -14.45
N ASP A 308 0.78 2.86 -13.68
CA ASP A 308 0.28 1.48 -13.56
C ASP A 308 -0.13 0.89 -14.92
N TYR A 309 -0.75 1.69 -15.78
CA TYR A 309 -1.13 1.26 -17.13
C TYR A 309 0.09 0.88 -17.98
N TYR A 310 1.10 1.76 -18.05
CA TYR A 310 2.29 1.47 -18.87
C TYR A 310 3.15 0.36 -18.27
N ARG A 311 3.27 0.32 -16.94
CA ARG A 311 3.95 -0.76 -16.23
C ARG A 311 3.40 -2.13 -16.65
N LYS A 312 2.09 -2.34 -16.44
CA LYS A 312 1.41 -3.61 -16.77
C LYS A 312 1.51 -3.98 -18.26
N ARG A 313 1.59 -2.99 -19.14
CA ARG A 313 1.61 -3.21 -20.60
C ARG A 313 2.99 -3.49 -21.18
N TYR A 314 4.05 -3.01 -20.54
CA TYR A 314 5.40 -3.02 -21.11
C TYR A 314 6.44 -3.76 -20.25
N GLU A 315 6.23 -3.96 -18.94
CA GLU A 315 7.13 -4.80 -18.12
C GLU A 315 6.87 -6.30 -18.33
N GLY A 316 5.61 -6.71 -18.55
CA GLY A 316 5.26 -8.11 -18.88
C GLY A 316 5.56 -8.55 -20.32
N LYS A 317 6.41 -7.81 -21.05
CA LYS A 317 6.79 -8.12 -22.45
C LYS A 317 8.30 -8.23 -22.69
N THR A 318 9.08 -8.20 -21.62
CA THR A 318 10.49 -8.58 -21.62
C THR A 318 10.57 -10.07 -21.29
N GLU A 319 10.26 -10.89 -22.29
CA GLU A 319 10.73 -12.28 -22.39
C GLU A 319 11.58 -12.39 -23.66
#